data_AF-A0A4P9VQ62-F1
#
_entry.id   AF-A0A4P9VQ62-F1
#
_cell.length_a   1.000
_cell.length_b   1.000
_cell.length_c   1.000
_cell.angle_alpha   90.00
_cell.angle_beta   90.00
_cell.angle_gamma   90.00
#
_symmetry.space_group_name_H-M   'P 1'
#
loop_
_entity.id
_entity.type
_entity.pdbx_description
1 polymer ?
#
loop_
_entity_poly.entity_id
_entity_poly.type
_entity_poly.pdbx_seq_one_letter_code
_entity_poly.pdbx_strand_id
1 'polypeptide(L)'
;MRIIVLIIYAAFLTPIMAFGKSDCGSLENHYGPYDYTNPMHVKNRLTIVERYHFSSDVEFLKRGITGDAMGDVTYTLRAFPNHHRALFTVIRYYTQENRPENAKKYFTAECFFDRAIRFKPNDGTVHMLYGIYLHRLKKYDEAQKSYETALKLNTNKAEVHYNMGLLYTDMKDYNKALAHAHEAYKLGYPLQGLKNRLVRANAWR
;
A
#
# COMPACT_ATOMS: atom_id res chain seq x y z
N MET A 1 -66.59 5.70 -22.64
CA MET A 1 -65.83 6.11 -21.44
C MET A 1 -64.55 5.29 -21.39
N ARG A 2 -63.38 5.90 -21.63
CA ARG A 2 -62.06 5.23 -21.55
C ARG A 2 -61.45 5.51 -20.18
N ILE A 3 -61.16 4.46 -19.42
CA ILE A 3 -60.46 4.54 -18.13
C ILE A 3 -58.96 4.55 -18.44
N ILE A 4 -58.26 5.61 -18.05
CA ILE A 4 -56.79 5.73 -18.12
C ILE A 4 -56.24 5.28 -16.77
N VAL A 5 -55.50 4.17 -16.76
CA VAL A 5 -54.75 3.70 -15.60
C VAL A 5 -53.37 4.35 -15.63
N LEU A 6 -53.09 5.24 -14.68
CA LEU A 6 -51.76 5.81 -14.45
C LEU A 6 -50.94 4.84 -13.61
N ILE A 7 -49.92 4.23 -14.21
CA ILE A 7 -48.89 3.45 -13.51
C ILE A 7 -47.81 4.43 -13.06
N ILE A 8 -47.72 4.66 -11.75
CA ILE A 8 -46.65 5.46 -11.14
C ILE A 8 -45.44 4.57 -10.92
N TYR A 9 -44.39 4.75 -11.73
CA TYR A 9 -43.08 4.15 -11.48
C TYR A 9 -42.39 4.91 -10.35
N ALA A 10 -42.32 4.30 -9.17
CA ALA A 10 -41.45 4.79 -8.09
C ALA A 10 -39.99 4.43 -8.42
N ALA A 11 -39.22 5.42 -8.86
CA ALA A 11 -37.78 5.27 -9.06
C ALA A 11 -37.08 5.21 -7.69
N PHE A 12 -36.61 4.03 -7.29
CA PHE A 12 -35.70 3.89 -6.15
C PHE A 12 -34.33 4.45 -6.53
N LEU A 13 -34.05 5.68 -6.09
CA LEU A 13 -32.69 6.25 -6.10
C LEU A 13 -31.87 5.54 -5.01
N THR A 14 -31.01 4.61 -5.40
CA THR A 14 -29.97 4.10 -4.51
C THR A 14 -28.95 5.22 -4.28
N PRO A 15 -28.61 5.56 -3.02
CA PRO A 15 -27.53 6.52 -2.78
C PRO A 15 -26.21 5.85 -3.15
N ILE A 16 -25.60 6.29 -4.24
CA ILE A 16 -24.20 6.00 -4.52
C ILE A 16 -23.42 6.72 -3.42
N MET A 17 -22.90 5.97 -2.44
CA MET A 17 -21.91 6.50 -1.51
C MET A 17 -20.66 6.86 -2.29
N ALA A 18 -20.57 8.11 -2.73
CA ALA A 18 -19.35 8.68 -3.25
C ALA A 18 -18.36 8.82 -2.08
N PHE A 19 -17.50 7.83 -1.90
CA PHE A 19 -16.26 8.03 -1.14
C PHE A 19 -15.54 9.21 -1.78
N GLY A 20 -15.40 10.31 -1.04
CA GLY A 20 -14.71 11.50 -1.52
C GLY A 20 -13.30 11.09 -1.97
N LYS A 21 -13.06 11.12 -3.29
CA LYS A 21 -11.71 10.97 -3.84
C LYS A 21 -10.87 12.06 -3.20
N SER A 22 -9.91 11.66 -2.37
CA SER A 22 -8.87 12.57 -1.91
C SER A 22 -8.19 13.14 -3.15
N ASP A 23 -8.30 14.44 -3.38
CA ASP A 23 -7.59 15.10 -4.48
C ASP A 23 -6.09 15.15 -4.15
N CYS A 24 -5.39 14.08 -4.48
CA CYS A 24 -3.94 13.95 -4.30
C CYS A 24 -3.14 14.58 -5.46
N GLY A 25 -3.80 15.47 -6.20
CA GLY A 25 -3.23 16.25 -7.29
C GLY A 25 -2.93 15.45 -8.57
N SER A 26 -2.36 16.16 -9.54
CA SER A 26 -1.93 15.59 -10.83
C SER A 26 -0.67 14.74 -10.68
N LEU A 27 -0.56 13.69 -11.52
CA LEU A 27 0.67 12.91 -11.66
C LEU A 27 1.71 13.62 -12.56
N GLU A 28 1.28 14.57 -13.39
CA GLU A 28 2.16 15.32 -14.28
C GLU A 28 3.21 16.11 -13.51
N ASN A 29 4.45 16.04 -13.99
CA ASN A 29 5.56 16.80 -13.45
C ASN A 29 6.68 16.91 -14.50
N HIS A 30 7.69 17.74 -14.23
CA HIS A 30 8.76 18.02 -15.20
C HIS A 30 9.78 16.87 -15.36
N TYR A 31 9.80 15.90 -14.43
CA TYR A 31 10.76 14.79 -14.45
C TYR A 31 10.09 13.49 -13.99
N GLY A 32 9.38 12.84 -14.92
CA GLY A 32 8.57 11.65 -14.66
C GLY A 32 7.07 11.92 -14.94
N PRO A 33 6.16 11.07 -14.42
CA PRO A 33 6.44 9.89 -13.63
C PRO A 33 7.01 8.72 -14.47
N TYR A 34 8.00 8.04 -13.92
CA TYR A 34 8.62 6.84 -14.46
C TYR A 34 8.14 5.61 -13.68
N ASP A 35 8.18 4.46 -14.35
CA ASP A 35 7.76 3.18 -13.79
C ASP A 35 8.93 2.41 -13.17
N TYR A 36 8.84 2.16 -11.86
CA TYR A 36 9.85 1.44 -11.07
C TYR A 36 10.03 -0.02 -11.50
N THR A 37 9.03 -0.60 -12.16
CA THR A 37 9.06 -1.98 -12.66
C THR A 37 9.48 -2.06 -14.13
N ASN A 38 9.67 -0.92 -14.81
CA ASN A 38 10.10 -0.90 -16.21
C ASN A 38 11.63 -0.93 -16.29
N PRO A 39 12.25 -1.96 -16.92
CA PRO A 39 13.70 -2.10 -16.96
C PRO A 39 14.44 -0.91 -17.61
N MET A 40 13.83 -0.25 -18.58
CA MET A 40 14.42 0.90 -19.26
C MET A 40 14.45 2.14 -18.34
N HIS A 41 13.38 2.36 -17.59
CA HIS A 41 13.35 3.43 -16.59
C HIS A 41 14.31 3.15 -15.44
N VAL A 42 14.40 1.90 -14.98
CA VAL A 42 15.38 1.46 -13.98
C VAL A 42 16.80 1.76 -14.45
N LYS A 43 17.13 1.37 -15.68
CA LYS A 43 18.47 1.58 -16.25
C LYS A 43 18.84 3.05 -16.43
N ASN A 44 17.92 3.88 -16.91
CA ASN A 44 18.25 5.22 -17.41
C ASN A 44 17.86 6.36 -16.47
N ARG A 45 16.92 6.12 -15.54
CA ARG A 45 16.31 7.17 -14.70
C ARG A 45 16.43 6.87 -13.22
N LEU A 46 16.23 5.61 -12.80
CA LEU A 46 16.21 5.27 -11.38
C LEU A 46 17.55 5.54 -10.70
N THR A 47 18.66 5.13 -11.32
CA THR A 47 20.01 5.36 -10.76
C THR A 47 20.30 6.85 -10.51
N ILE A 48 19.77 7.74 -11.35
CA ILE A 48 19.93 9.19 -11.17
C ILE A 48 19.09 9.64 -9.96
N VAL A 49 17.81 9.25 -9.90
CA VAL A 49 16.92 9.62 -8.79
C VAL A 49 17.45 9.08 -7.46
N GLU A 50 17.78 7.80 -7.37
CA GLU A 50 18.27 7.22 -6.11
C GLU A 50 19.60 7.83 -5.66
N ARG A 51 20.50 8.14 -6.60
CA ARG A 51 21.79 8.78 -6.29
C ARG A 51 21.61 10.14 -5.60
N TYR A 52 20.68 10.96 -6.07
CA TYR A 52 20.52 12.33 -5.60
C TYR A 52 19.37 12.53 -4.59
N HIS A 53 18.44 11.59 -4.47
CA HIS A 53 17.24 11.72 -3.63
C HIS A 53 16.83 10.45 -2.88
N PHE A 54 17.53 9.32 -2.99
CA PHE A 54 17.12 8.11 -2.25
C PHE A 54 18.32 7.26 -1.80
N SER A 55 19.22 7.89 -1.05
CA SER A 55 20.29 7.18 -0.35
C SER A 55 19.75 6.33 0.79
N SER A 56 20.62 5.48 1.37
CA SER A 56 20.30 4.72 2.59
C SER A 56 19.88 5.64 3.75
N ASP A 57 20.53 6.79 3.92
CA ASP A 57 20.15 7.76 4.96
C ASP A 57 18.74 8.31 4.74
N VAL A 58 18.33 8.54 3.49
CA VAL A 58 16.96 8.96 3.14
C VAL A 58 15.96 7.83 3.39
N GLU A 59 16.27 6.62 2.93
CA GLU A 59 15.40 5.43 3.06
C GLU A 59 15.06 5.13 4.54
N PHE A 60 16.04 5.34 5.43
CA PHE A 60 15.88 5.15 6.87
C PHE A 60 15.57 6.44 7.64
N LEU A 61 15.27 7.54 6.95
CA LEU A 61 14.86 8.83 7.55
C LEU A 61 15.89 9.42 8.53
N LYS A 62 17.18 9.15 8.30
CA LYS A 62 18.29 9.67 9.12
C LYS A 62 18.63 11.12 8.76
N ARG A 63 18.77 11.42 7.46
CA ARG A 63 19.01 12.76 6.92
C ARG A 63 18.70 12.79 5.41
N GLY A 64 18.38 13.98 4.89
CA GLY A 64 18.23 14.19 3.45
C GLY A 64 19.57 14.45 2.75
N ILE A 65 19.53 14.41 1.42
CA ILE A 65 20.60 14.81 0.50
C ILE A 65 20.41 16.27 0.09
N THR A 66 19.20 16.65 -0.32
CA THR A 66 18.91 18.01 -0.84
C THR A 66 18.16 18.88 0.16
N GLY A 67 17.77 18.31 1.29
CA GLY A 67 17.05 18.98 2.37
C GLY A 67 16.80 17.99 3.50
N ASP A 68 15.55 17.88 3.94
CA ASP A 68 15.15 16.81 4.86
C ASP A 68 14.79 15.52 4.11
N ALA A 69 14.91 14.38 4.80
CA ALA A 69 14.73 13.06 4.20
C ALA A 69 13.36 12.89 3.55
N MET A 70 12.28 13.42 4.15
CA MET A 70 10.95 13.29 3.56
C MET A 70 10.75 14.17 2.33
N GLY A 71 11.49 15.27 2.20
CA GLY A 71 11.56 16.04 0.96
C GLY A 71 12.12 15.21 -0.19
N ASP A 72 13.22 14.49 0.06
CA ASP A 72 13.86 13.60 -0.91
C ASP A 72 13.01 12.34 -1.22
N VAL A 73 12.34 11.76 -0.23
CA VAL A 73 11.34 10.70 -0.44
C VAL A 73 10.18 11.22 -1.31
N THR A 74 9.70 12.43 -1.05
CA THR A 74 8.61 13.04 -1.82
C THR A 74 9.04 13.27 -3.27
N TYR A 75 10.24 13.78 -3.51
CA TYR A 75 10.78 13.92 -4.86
C TYR A 75 10.86 12.57 -5.57
N THR A 76 11.41 11.56 -4.89
CA THR A 76 11.53 10.19 -5.40
C THR A 76 10.17 9.63 -5.82
N LEU A 77 9.12 9.83 -5.02
CA LEU A 77 7.75 9.38 -5.31
C LEU A 77 6.98 10.27 -6.31
N ARG A 78 7.45 11.47 -6.61
CA ARG A 78 6.95 12.25 -7.76
C ARG A 78 7.57 11.74 -9.06
N ALA A 79 8.87 11.43 -9.04
CA ALA A 79 9.58 10.89 -10.19
C ALA A 79 9.21 9.43 -10.47
N PHE A 80 9.00 8.61 -9.43
CA PHE A 80 8.61 7.21 -9.50
C PHE A 80 7.48 6.92 -8.51
N PRO A 81 6.21 7.14 -8.88
CA PRO A 81 5.07 6.96 -7.96
C PRO A 81 4.98 5.55 -7.37
N ASN A 82 5.37 4.52 -8.13
CA ASN A 82 5.41 3.13 -7.66
C ASN A 82 6.79 2.69 -7.14
N HIS A 83 7.63 3.60 -6.64
CA HIS A 83 8.93 3.22 -6.07
C HIS A 83 8.74 2.44 -4.76
N HIS A 84 8.94 1.12 -4.79
CA HIS A 84 8.57 0.23 -3.68
C HIS A 84 9.31 0.57 -2.37
N ARG A 85 10.63 0.80 -2.44
CA ARG A 85 11.42 1.15 -1.24
C ARG A 85 10.99 2.49 -0.62
N ALA A 86 10.81 3.53 -1.43
CA ALA A 86 10.36 4.84 -0.97
C ALA A 86 8.93 4.78 -0.39
N LEU A 87 8.03 3.99 -0.98
CA LEU A 87 6.70 3.73 -0.38
C LEU A 87 6.82 3.03 0.97
N PHE A 88 7.74 2.07 1.14
CA PHE A 88 7.99 1.47 2.45
C PHE A 88 8.53 2.49 3.47
N THR A 89 9.37 3.43 3.02
CA THR A 89 9.80 4.57 3.85
C THR A 89 8.62 5.45 4.27
N VAL A 90 7.63 5.68 3.38
CA VAL A 90 6.38 6.36 3.73
C VAL A 90 5.63 5.61 4.84
N ILE A 91 5.50 4.28 4.74
CA ILE A 91 4.90 3.48 5.83
C ILE A 91 5.64 3.73 7.14
N ARG A 92 6.98 3.64 7.14
CA ARG A 92 7.79 3.92 8.34
C ARG A 92 7.51 5.30 8.90
N TYR A 93 7.54 6.34 8.07
CA TYR A 93 7.32 7.71 8.51
C TYR A 93 5.93 7.93 9.14
N TYR A 94 4.89 7.34 8.53
CA TYR A 94 3.50 7.56 8.96
C TYR A 94 3.01 6.63 10.07
N THR A 95 3.73 5.55 10.40
CA THR A 95 3.35 4.60 11.46
C THR A 95 4.28 4.63 12.68
N GLN A 96 5.13 5.66 12.82
CA GLN A 96 5.96 5.86 14.01
C GLN A 96 5.15 6.51 15.15
N GLU A 97 5.36 6.07 16.39
CA GLU A 97 4.61 6.55 17.57
C GLU A 97 4.90 8.02 17.92
N ASN A 98 6.14 8.48 17.72
CA ASN A 98 6.59 9.84 18.10
C ASN A 98 6.72 10.78 16.89
N ARG A 99 5.71 10.78 16.01
CA ARG A 99 5.76 11.58 14.78
C ARG A 99 5.65 13.08 15.08
N PRO A 100 6.57 13.94 14.59
CA PRO A 100 6.40 15.39 14.67
C PRO A 100 5.21 15.85 13.81
N GLU A 101 4.48 16.87 14.27
CA GLU A 101 3.22 17.37 13.67
C GLU A 101 3.39 18.02 12.28
N ASN A 102 4.59 17.97 11.68
CA ASN A 102 4.90 18.51 10.35
C ASN A 102 4.26 17.72 9.18
N ALA A 103 3.22 16.92 9.47
CA ALA A 103 2.38 16.21 8.52
C ALA A 103 1.75 17.07 7.42
N LYS A 104 1.68 18.40 7.61
CA LYS A 104 1.13 19.33 6.62
C LYS A 104 2.08 19.66 5.46
N LYS A 105 3.40 19.38 5.56
CA LYS A 105 4.38 19.76 4.53
C LYS A 105 4.37 18.82 3.31
N TYR A 106 4.01 17.55 3.49
CA TYR A 106 4.09 16.51 2.46
C TYR A 106 2.72 15.90 2.17
N PHE A 107 2.62 15.16 1.06
CA PHE A 107 1.46 14.30 0.83
C PHE A 107 1.28 13.33 2.00
N THR A 108 0.02 13.05 2.36
CA THR A 108 -0.31 11.97 3.29
C THR A 108 0.11 10.62 2.72
N ALA A 109 0.24 9.60 3.57
CA ALA A 109 0.50 8.24 3.09
C ALA A 109 -0.60 7.77 2.13
N GLU A 110 -1.88 8.05 2.43
CA GLU A 110 -2.99 7.77 1.52
C GLU A 110 -2.78 8.43 0.16
N CYS A 111 -2.28 9.66 0.10
CA CYS A 111 -2.00 10.30 -1.18
C CYS A 111 -0.79 9.71 -1.92
N PHE A 112 0.25 9.26 -1.21
CA PHE A 112 1.33 8.53 -1.88
C PHE A 112 0.83 7.22 -2.50
N PHE A 113 0.00 6.46 -1.78
CA PHE A 113 -0.57 5.21 -2.29
C PHE A 113 -1.62 5.43 -3.39
N ASP A 114 -2.51 6.43 -3.27
CA ASP A 114 -3.45 6.82 -4.34
C ASP A 114 -2.70 7.13 -5.64
N ARG A 115 -1.65 7.95 -5.54
CA ARG A 115 -0.82 8.31 -6.69
C ARG A 115 -0.11 7.09 -7.30
N ALA A 116 0.44 6.20 -6.47
CA ALA A 116 1.09 4.98 -6.93
C ALA A 116 0.10 4.05 -7.68
N ILE A 117 -1.09 3.84 -7.11
CA ILE A 117 -2.14 2.98 -7.68
C ILE A 117 -2.72 3.60 -8.95
N ARG A 118 -2.95 4.92 -9.00
CA ARG A 118 -3.41 5.61 -10.22
C ARG A 118 -2.37 5.54 -11.34
N PHE A 119 -1.09 5.64 -10.99
CA PHE A 119 0.00 5.58 -11.95
C PHE A 119 0.17 4.16 -12.52
N LYS A 120 0.17 3.13 -11.67
CA LYS A 120 0.32 1.73 -12.08
C LYS A 120 -0.60 0.82 -11.27
N PRO A 121 -1.87 0.66 -11.71
CA PRO A 121 -2.88 -0.08 -10.94
C PRO A 121 -2.59 -1.58 -10.83
N ASN A 122 -1.74 -2.13 -11.70
CA ASN A 122 -1.37 -3.54 -11.72
C ASN A 122 -0.01 -3.84 -11.04
N ASP A 123 0.54 -2.90 -10.26
CA ASP A 123 1.72 -3.15 -9.44
C ASP A 123 1.32 -3.86 -8.13
N GLY A 124 1.45 -5.19 -8.11
CA GLY A 124 1.05 -5.99 -6.94
C GLY A 124 1.85 -5.67 -5.68
N THR A 125 3.10 -5.21 -5.80
CA THR A 125 3.90 -4.80 -4.65
C THR A 125 3.34 -3.53 -4.03
N VAL A 126 2.86 -2.57 -4.82
CA VAL A 126 2.21 -1.35 -4.30
C VAL A 126 0.95 -1.70 -3.49
N HIS A 127 0.10 -2.60 -3.99
CA HIS A 127 -1.08 -3.08 -3.26
C HIS A 127 -0.70 -3.79 -1.95
N MET A 128 0.34 -4.62 -1.98
CA MET A 128 0.85 -5.27 -0.77
C MET A 128 1.34 -4.23 0.26
N LEU A 129 2.13 -3.25 -0.18
CA LEU A 129 2.64 -2.17 0.69
C LEU A 129 1.49 -1.33 1.27
N TYR A 130 0.45 -1.05 0.49
CA TYR A 130 -0.73 -0.34 1.00
C TYR A 130 -1.48 -1.18 2.04
N GLY A 131 -1.58 -2.50 1.81
CA GLY A 131 -2.10 -3.45 2.80
C GLY A 131 -1.32 -3.42 4.11
N ILE A 132 0.02 -3.37 4.06
CA ILE A 132 0.89 -3.26 5.24
C ILE A 132 0.62 -1.95 5.99
N TYR A 133 0.49 -0.83 5.27
CA TYR A 133 0.16 0.46 5.86
C TYR A 133 -1.18 0.43 6.59
N LEU A 134 -2.24 -0.02 5.91
CA LEU A 134 -3.59 -0.12 6.46
C LEU A 134 -3.67 -1.07 7.66
N HIS A 135 -2.94 -2.19 7.59
CA HIS A 135 -2.82 -3.15 8.68
C HIS A 135 -2.22 -2.51 9.93
N ARG A 136 -1.12 -1.73 9.80
CA ARG A 136 -0.53 -0.99 10.92
C ARG A 136 -1.46 0.04 11.53
N LEU A 137 -2.36 0.63 10.72
CA LEU A 137 -3.43 1.51 11.20
C LEU A 137 -4.66 0.77 11.75
N LYS A 138 -4.61 -0.56 11.83
CA LYS A 138 -5.73 -1.43 12.25
C LYS A 138 -6.98 -1.31 11.37
N LYS A 139 -6.84 -0.84 10.13
CA LYS A 139 -7.91 -0.83 9.12
C LYS A 139 -7.97 -2.18 8.40
N TYR A 140 -8.39 -3.20 9.14
CA TYR A 140 -8.20 -4.61 8.75
C TYR A 140 -8.94 -5.00 7.46
N ASP A 141 -10.18 -4.54 7.26
CA ASP A 141 -10.97 -4.86 6.06
C ASP A 141 -10.35 -4.29 4.78
N GLU A 142 -9.82 -3.06 4.85
CA GLU A 142 -9.15 -2.39 3.73
C GLU A 142 -7.78 -3.03 3.44
N ALA A 143 -7.06 -3.42 4.50
CA ALA A 143 -5.80 -4.15 4.38
C ALA A 143 -6.01 -5.50 3.68
N GLN A 144 -7.04 -6.25 4.07
CA GLN A 144 -7.40 -7.52 3.44
C GLN A 144 -7.65 -7.34 1.93
N LYS A 145 -8.47 -6.36 1.52
CA LYS A 145 -8.75 -6.08 0.10
C LYS A 145 -7.49 -5.75 -0.70
N SER A 146 -6.57 -5.00 -0.08
CA SER A 146 -5.29 -4.65 -0.70
C SER A 146 -4.39 -5.89 -0.90
N TYR A 147 -4.30 -6.76 0.10
CA TYR A 147 -3.57 -8.02 -0.01
C TYR A 147 -4.20 -9.00 -1.02
N GLU A 148 -5.53 -9.11 -1.06
CA GLU A 148 -6.23 -9.91 -2.07
C GLU A 148 -5.95 -9.42 -3.49
N THR A 149 -5.86 -8.10 -3.67
CA THR A 149 -5.48 -7.50 -4.97
C THR A 149 -4.03 -7.86 -5.33
N ALA A 150 -3.09 -7.78 -4.38
CA ALA A 150 -1.71 -8.20 -4.60
C ALA A 150 -1.59 -9.69 -4.98
N LEU A 151 -2.36 -10.57 -4.34
CA LEU A 151 -2.42 -12.00 -4.69
C LEU A 151 -2.97 -12.23 -6.09
N LYS A 152 -4.04 -11.53 -6.48
CA LYS A 152 -4.61 -11.61 -7.84
C LYS A 152 -3.61 -11.16 -8.91
N LEU A 153 -2.77 -10.17 -8.59
CA LEU A 153 -1.66 -9.71 -9.43
C LEU A 153 -0.42 -10.62 -9.37
N ASN A 154 -0.50 -11.76 -8.68
CA ASN A 154 0.55 -12.78 -8.58
C ASN A 154 1.93 -12.28 -8.10
N THR A 155 1.97 -11.18 -7.35
CA THR A 155 3.25 -10.58 -6.89
C THR A 155 3.60 -11.05 -5.47
N ASN A 156 4.85 -11.44 -5.23
CA ASN A 156 5.42 -11.79 -3.92
C ASN A 156 4.50 -12.67 -3.04
N LYS A 157 3.87 -13.71 -3.62
CA LYS A 157 2.81 -14.49 -2.97
C LYS A 157 3.17 -14.97 -1.55
N ALA A 158 4.39 -15.46 -1.35
CA ALA A 158 4.88 -15.92 -0.05
C ALA A 158 4.78 -14.82 1.02
N GLU A 159 5.21 -13.60 0.69
CA GLU A 159 5.16 -12.43 1.56
C GLU A 159 3.73 -11.93 1.78
N VAL A 160 2.89 -11.93 0.74
CA VAL A 160 1.48 -11.54 0.88
C VAL A 160 0.74 -12.51 1.80
N HIS A 161 0.92 -13.82 1.64
CA HIS A 161 0.36 -14.82 2.55
C HIS A 161 0.87 -14.63 3.97
N TYR A 162 2.17 -14.35 4.16
CA TYR A 162 2.72 -14.06 5.48
C TYR A 162 2.04 -12.85 6.15
N ASN A 163 1.88 -11.75 5.42
CA ASN A 163 1.24 -10.53 5.92
C ASN A 163 -0.25 -10.73 6.20
N MET A 164 -0.99 -11.47 5.37
CA MET A 164 -2.38 -11.86 5.66
C MET A 164 -2.47 -12.77 6.89
N GLY A 165 -1.51 -13.67 7.10
CA GLY A 165 -1.45 -14.47 8.31
C GLY A 165 -1.26 -13.63 9.57
N LEU A 166 -0.39 -12.60 9.51
CA LEU A 166 -0.25 -11.64 10.61
C LEU A 166 -1.53 -10.83 10.84
N LEU A 167 -2.17 -10.36 9.77
CA LEU A 167 -3.45 -9.64 9.83
C LEU A 167 -4.53 -10.47 10.57
N TYR A 168 -4.74 -11.71 10.15
CA TYR A 168 -5.73 -12.58 10.79
C TYR A 168 -5.35 -12.99 12.22
N THR A 169 -4.05 -13.06 12.51
CA THR A 169 -3.58 -13.27 13.89
C THR A 169 -3.98 -12.07 14.78
N ASP A 170 -3.86 -10.84 14.29
CA ASP A 170 -4.29 -9.63 15.02
C ASP A 170 -5.82 -9.58 15.21
N MET A 171 -6.57 -10.04 14.20
CA MET A 171 -8.04 -10.18 14.26
C MET A 171 -8.51 -11.36 15.12
N LYS A 172 -7.60 -12.20 15.62
CA LYS A 172 -7.89 -13.47 16.33
C LYS A 172 -8.66 -14.49 15.49
N ASP A 173 -8.68 -14.37 14.17
CA ASP A 173 -9.17 -15.41 13.24
C ASP A 173 -8.05 -16.42 12.96
N TYR A 174 -7.78 -17.25 13.96
CA TYR A 174 -6.66 -18.19 13.91
C TYR A 174 -6.78 -19.26 12.81
N ASN A 175 -7.99 -19.58 12.38
CA ASN A 175 -8.21 -20.53 11.29
C ASN A 175 -7.68 -19.98 9.97
N LYS A 176 -8.04 -18.74 9.62
CA LYS A 176 -7.49 -18.08 8.42
C LYS A 176 -6.01 -17.78 8.58
N ALA A 177 -5.58 -17.34 9.76
CA ALA A 177 -4.17 -17.07 10.03
C ALA A 177 -3.28 -18.30 9.77
N LEU A 178 -3.71 -19.48 10.24
CA LEU A 178 -3.01 -20.73 10.02
C LEU A 178 -2.97 -21.13 8.55
N ALA A 179 -4.08 -21.01 7.83
CA ALA A 179 -4.13 -21.33 6.39
C ALA A 179 -3.15 -20.46 5.59
N HIS A 180 -3.11 -19.16 5.86
CA HIS A 180 -2.17 -18.24 5.24
C HIS A 180 -0.71 -18.50 5.67
N ALA A 181 -0.47 -18.88 6.93
CA ALA A 181 0.87 -19.24 7.40
C ALA A 181 1.41 -20.47 6.67
N HIS A 182 0.61 -21.53 6.53
CA HIS A 182 1.00 -22.74 5.82
C HIS A 182 1.34 -22.45 4.35
N GLU A 183 0.52 -21.65 3.66
CA GLU A 183 0.80 -21.29 2.27
C GLU A 183 2.08 -20.42 2.16
N ALA A 184 2.28 -19.45 3.06
CA ALA A 184 3.50 -18.65 3.08
C ALA A 184 4.77 -19.51 3.22
N TYR A 185 4.75 -20.47 4.15
CA TYR A 185 5.90 -21.34 4.40
C TYR A 185 6.10 -22.40 3.32
N LYS A 186 5.02 -22.93 2.74
CA LYS A 186 5.07 -23.78 1.55
C LYS A 186 5.71 -23.06 0.36
N LEU A 187 5.46 -21.76 0.20
CA LEU A 187 6.08 -20.91 -0.81
C LEU A 187 7.49 -20.43 -0.42
N GLY A 188 8.05 -20.91 0.70
CA GLY A 188 9.44 -20.64 1.10
C GLY A 188 9.66 -19.34 1.87
N TYR A 189 8.63 -18.72 2.44
CA TYR A 189 8.82 -17.51 3.24
C TYR A 189 9.69 -17.81 4.49
N PRO A 190 10.79 -17.07 4.74
CA PRO A 190 11.80 -17.52 5.69
C PRO A 190 11.48 -17.21 7.16
N LEU A 191 10.66 -16.18 7.43
CA LEU A 191 10.52 -15.65 8.79
C LEU A 191 9.58 -16.47 9.67
N GLN A 192 10.10 -16.98 10.79
CA GLN A 192 9.34 -17.78 11.76
C GLN A 192 8.41 -16.97 12.67
N GLY A 193 8.40 -15.64 12.56
CA GLY A 193 7.63 -14.76 13.43
C GLY A 193 6.13 -15.10 13.49
N LEU A 194 5.50 -15.36 12.34
CA LEU A 194 4.08 -15.73 12.27
C LEU A 194 3.82 -17.08 12.95
N LYS A 195 4.61 -18.12 12.63
CA LYS A 195 4.56 -19.41 13.33
C LYS A 195 4.67 -19.24 14.84
N ASN A 196 5.64 -18.49 15.32
CA ASN A 196 5.85 -18.26 16.75
C ASN A 196 4.64 -17.56 17.41
N ARG A 197 3.98 -16.63 16.71
CA ARG A 197 2.73 -16.00 17.20
C ARG A 197 1.59 -17.01 17.28
N LEU A 198 1.43 -17.88 16.29
CA LEU A 198 0.40 -18.91 16.27
C LEU A 198 0.64 -20.00 17.31
N VAL A 199 1.89 -20.41 17.55
CA VAL A 199 2.25 -21.35 18.63
C VAL A 199 1.86 -20.76 19.99
N ARG A 200 2.20 -19.50 20.27
CA ARG A 200 1.80 -18.83 21.52
C ARG A 200 0.29 -18.70 21.70
N ALA A 201 -0.47 -18.69 20.60
CA ALA A 201 -1.92 -18.68 20.61
C ALA A 201 -2.55 -20.08 20.63
N ASN A 202 -1.76 -21.16 20.77
CA ASN A 202 -2.20 -22.56 20.63
C ASN A 202 -2.95 -22.83 19.31
N ALA A 203 -2.59 -22.10 18.25
CA ALA A 203 -3.23 -22.13 16.94
C ALA A 203 -2.36 -22.79 15.86
N TRP A 204 -1.12 -23.16 16.18
CA TRP A 204 -0.22 -23.84 15.25
C TRP A 204 -0.45 -25.35 15.30
N ARG A 205 -0.88 -25.93 14.18
CA ARG A 205 -1.06 -27.37 13.98
C ARG A 205 -0.63 -27.77 12.58
#